data_AF-A0A3R8TMB0-F1
#
_entry.id   AF-A0A3R8TMB0-F1
#
_cell.length_a   1.000
_cell.length_b   1.000
_cell.length_c   1.000
_cell.angle_alpha   90.00
_cell.angle_beta   90.00
_cell.angle_gamma   90.00
#
_symmetry.space_group_name_H-M   'P 1'
#
loop_
_entity.id
_entity.type
_entity.pdbx_description
1 polymer ?
#
loop_
_entity_poly.entity_id
_entity_poly.type
_entity_poly.pdbx_seq_one_letter_code
_entity_poly.pdbx_strand_id
1 'polypeptide(L)'
;AAPSLKAFGTFVELTNLVGALGFQKTVQTLSGHRLLCIDEFELDDPGDTVLVSTLLGKLVDAGVALAATSNTLPGKLGEGRFAAVDFLREIQGLSAHFRPLRIDGEDYRHRGLPEAPAPFTDEEVTRAAYATEGASLDDFPSLLAHLAKVHPSRYGALTDGLRAVCLTDVQPVPDQSTALRLVVLADRLYDREVPVLASGLPFDRLFSEEMLNGGYRKKYFRAISRLTALARDAKGLVA
;
A
#
# COMPACT_ATOMS: atom_id res chain seq x y z
N ALA A 1 -13.03 -8.19 17.63
CA ALA A 1 -14.24 -8.63 16.90
C ALA A 1 -13.86 -9.74 15.93
N ALA A 2 -14.76 -10.68 15.63
CA ALA A 2 -14.57 -11.67 14.57
C ALA A 2 -14.29 -10.98 13.22
N PRO A 3 -13.53 -11.58 12.28
CA PRO A 3 -13.18 -10.95 11.00
C PRO A 3 -14.40 -10.44 10.20
N SER A 4 -15.52 -11.17 10.26
CA SER A 4 -16.78 -10.82 9.59
C SER A 4 -17.48 -9.57 10.14
N LEU A 5 -17.02 -9.02 11.26
CA LEU A 5 -17.58 -7.83 11.90
C LEU A 5 -16.66 -6.60 11.77
N LYS A 6 -15.61 -6.71 10.95
CA LYS A 6 -14.68 -5.61 10.66
C LYS A 6 -14.78 -5.25 9.18
N ALA A 7 -14.83 -3.96 8.89
CA ALA A 7 -14.71 -3.43 7.54
C ALA A 7 -13.43 -2.58 7.44
N PHE A 8 -12.76 -2.69 6.30
CA PHE A 8 -11.57 -1.93 5.96
C PHE A 8 -11.76 -1.30 4.60
N GLY A 9 -11.33 -0.06 4.44
CA GLY A 9 -11.34 0.63 3.15
C GLY A 9 -10.60 1.95 3.23
N THR A 10 -10.35 2.55 2.08
CA THR A 10 -9.80 3.90 1.96
C THR A 10 -10.92 4.95 2.04
N PHE A 11 -10.55 6.21 2.28
CA PHE A 11 -11.49 7.33 2.22
C PHE A 11 -12.27 7.38 0.89
N VAL A 12 -11.57 7.18 -0.23
CA VAL A 12 -12.15 7.21 -1.58
C VAL A 12 -13.11 6.04 -1.81
N GLU A 13 -12.80 4.85 -1.29
CA GLU A 13 -13.72 3.70 -1.39
C GLU A 13 -15.01 3.95 -0.59
N LEU A 14 -14.92 4.66 0.54
CA LEU A 14 -16.09 5.00 1.35
C LEU A 14 -17.02 5.97 0.62
N THR A 15 -16.47 7.03 0.01
CA THR A 15 -17.29 7.99 -0.78
C THR A 15 -17.88 7.32 -2.02
N ASN A 16 -17.12 6.49 -2.72
CA ASN A 16 -17.61 5.70 -3.85
C ASN A 16 -18.73 4.73 -3.45
N LEU A 17 -18.63 4.09 -2.29
CA LEU A 17 -19.67 3.20 -1.77
C LEU A 17 -20.99 3.96 -1.54
N VAL A 18 -20.91 5.17 -0.98
CA VAL A 18 -22.09 6.03 -0.81
C VAL A 18 -22.68 6.44 -2.15
N GLY A 19 -21.84 6.78 -3.14
CA GLY A 19 -22.28 7.07 -4.50
C GLY A 19 -22.99 5.88 -5.17
N ALA A 20 -22.50 4.66 -4.95
CA ALA A 20 -23.02 3.45 -5.58
C ALA A 20 -24.30 2.91 -4.91
N LEU A 21 -24.34 2.88 -3.57
CA LEU A 21 -25.46 2.30 -2.82
C LEU A 21 -26.51 3.34 -2.39
N GLY A 22 -26.14 4.62 -2.41
CA GLY A 22 -26.88 5.67 -1.73
C GLY A 22 -26.60 5.70 -0.23
N PHE A 23 -26.83 6.86 0.37
CA PHE A 23 -26.46 7.14 1.76
C PHE A 23 -27.12 6.20 2.78
N GLN A 24 -28.45 6.06 2.73
CA GLN A 24 -29.19 5.24 3.71
C GLN A 24 -28.79 3.76 3.68
N LYS A 25 -28.60 3.22 2.47
CA LYS A 25 -28.20 1.83 2.29
C LYS A 25 -26.77 1.60 2.76
N THR A 26 -25.89 2.58 2.56
CA THR A 26 -24.51 2.53 3.07
C THR A 26 -24.49 2.51 4.59
N VAL A 27 -25.26 3.37 5.26
CA VAL A 27 -25.42 3.36 6.72
C VAL A 27 -25.90 1.99 7.20
N GLN A 28 -26.96 1.45 6.60
CA GLN A 28 -27.50 0.13 6.97
C GLN A 28 -26.48 -0.99 6.80
N THR A 29 -25.76 -0.98 5.68
CA THR A 29 -24.74 -2.00 5.36
C THR A 29 -23.58 -1.95 6.36
N LEU A 30 -23.09 -0.75 6.66
CA LEU A 30 -21.93 -0.58 7.54
C LEU A 30 -22.30 -0.72 9.02
N SER A 31 -23.55 -0.44 9.40
CA SER A 31 -24.05 -0.59 10.79
C SER A 31 -24.05 -2.04 11.30
N GLY A 32 -23.97 -3.04 10.41
CA GLY A 32 -23.78 -4.43 10.81
C GLY A 32 -22.37 -4.76 11.34
N HIS A 33 -21.40 -3.85 11.18
CA HIS A 33 -20.03 -4.04 11.62
C HIS A 33 -19.83 -3.55 13.06
N ARG A 34 -18.82 -4.08 13.74
CA ARG A 34 -18.38 -3.59 15.05
C ARG A 34 -17.21 -2.61 14.97
N LEU A 35 -16.48 -2.63 13.86
CA LEU A 35 -15.32 -1.78 13.61
C LEU A 35 -15.24 -1.43 12.13
N LEU A 36 -15.08 -0.15 11.83
CA LEU A 36 -14.71 0.36 10.53
C LEU A 36 -13.33 1.03 10.62
N CYS A 37 -12.38 0.52 9.85
CA CYS A 37 -11.04 1.09 9.71
C CYS A 37 -10.92 1.80 8.37
N ILE A 38 -10.57 3.08 8.40
CA ILE A 38 -10.45 3.94 7.23
C ILE A 38 -8.99 4.32 7.03
N ASP A 39 -8.40 3.92 5.92
CA ASP A 39 -7.05 4.32 5.56
C ASP A 39 -7.06 5.62 4.75
N GLU A 40 -5.99 6.40 4.86
CA GLU A 40 -5.76 7.65 4.12
C GLU A 40 -6.96 8.61 4.20
N PHE A 41 -7.39 8.91 5.44
CA PHE A 41 -8.49 9.85 5.69
C PHE A 41 -8.09 11.27 5.31
N GLU A 42 -8.67 11.77 4.21
CA GLU A 42 -8.37 13.07 3.61
C GLU A 42 -9.67 13.84 3.35
N LEU A 43 -9.82 15.02 3.95
CA LEU A 43 -10.98 15.89 3.77
C LEU A 43 -10.62 17.02 2.82
N ASP A 44 -10.60 16.69 1.54
CA ASP A 44 -10.18 17.58 0.47
C ASP A 44 -11.30 18.15 -0.40
N ASP A 45 -12.56 17.82 -0.10
CA ASP A 45 -13.72 18.42 -0.76
C ASP A 45 -14.81 18.75 0.28
N PRO A 46 -15.44 19.95 0.24
CA PRO A 46 -16.50 20.31 1.17
C PRO A 46 -17.73 19.39 1.12
N GLY A 47 -18.11 18.91 -0.06
CA GLY A 47 -19.25 18.00 -0.26
C GLY A 47 -18.98 16.62 0.33
N ASP A 48 -17.81 16.07 0.06
CA ASP A 48 -17.39 14.78 0.63
C ASP A 48 -17.27 14.85 2.15
N THR A 49 -16.86 16.01 2.68
CA THR A 49 -16.70 16.18 4.13
C THR A 49 -18.02 16.14 4.88
N VAL A 50 -19.06 16.82 4.40
CA VAL A 50 -20.39 16.77 5.02
C VAL A 50 -20.96 15.35 4.92
N LEU A 51 -20.80 14.71 3.75
CA LEU A 51 -21.26 13.34 3.51
C LEU A 51 -20.62 12.36 4.50
N VAL A 52 -19.29 12.39 4.61
CA VAL A 52 -18.53 11.49 5.45
C VAL A 52 -18.73 11.80 6.94
N SER A 53 -18.74 13.07 7.35
CA SER A 53 -19.07 13.49 8.72
C SER A 53 -20.41 12.90 9.17
N THR A 54 -21.45 13.07 8.34
CA THR A 54 -22.80 12.56 8.62
C THR A 54 -22.84 11.03 8.65
N LEU A 55 -22.13 10.37 7.72
CA LEU A 55 -22.06 8.91 7.68
C LEU A 55 -21.41 8.36 8.96
N LEU A 56 -20.25 8.90 9.33
CA LEU A 56 -19.49 8.45 10.50
C LEU A 56 -20.25 8.70 11.80
N GLY A 57 -20.93 9.84 11.94
CA GLY A 57 -21.82 10.10 13.07
C GLY A 57 -22.91 9.03 13.21
N LYS A 58 -23.60 8.68 12.11
CA LYS A 58 -24.62 7.62 12.14
C LYS A 58 -24.07 6.24 12.49
N LEU A 59 -22.85 5.93 12.06
CA LEU A 59 -22.21 4.66 12.40
C LEU A 59 -21.81 4.62 13.89
N VAL A 60 -21.34 5.73 14.45
CA VAL A 60 -21.10 5.85 15.90
C VAL A 60 -22.39 5.66 16.68
N ASP A 61 -23.49 6.31 16.26
CA ASP A 61 -24.81 6.15 16.88
C ASP A 61 -25.31 4.70 16.81
N ALA A 62 -24.96 3.98 15.74
CA ALA A 62 -25.25 2.55 15.57
C ALA A 62 -24.31 1.63 16.36
N GLY A 63 -23.34 2.17 17.11
CA GLY A 63 -22.40 1.41 17.94
C GLY A 63 -21.18 0.86 17.19
N VAL A 64 -20.90 1.35 15.99
CA VAL A 64 -19.71 0.98 15.21
C VAL A 64 -18.50 1.77 15.73
N ALA A 65 -17.44 1.07 16.13
CA ALA A 65 -16.18 1.71 16.47
C ALA A 65 -15.47 2.19 15.19
N LEU A 66 -14.81 3.34 15.25
CA LEU A 66 -14.07 3.92 14.13
C LEU A 66 -12.57 3.95 14.42
N ALA A 67 -11.76 3.65 13.41
CA ALA A 67 -10.32 3.89 13.41
C ALA A 67 -9.93 4.50 12.06
N ALA A 68 -9.05 5.50 12.07
CA ALA A 68 -8.61 6.15 10.85
C ALA A 68 -7.12 6.51 10.90
N THR A 69 -6.46 6.45 9.74
CA THR A 69 -5.12 7.02 9.53
C THR A 69 -5.27 8.32 8.75
N SER A 70 -4.45 9.34 9.03
CA SER A 70 -4.42 10.57 8.25
C SER A 70 -3.03 11.17 8.27
N ASN A 71 -2.61 11.72 7.14
CA ASN A 71 -1.37 12.50 7.03
C ASN A 71 -1.56 13.96 7.48
N THR A 72 -2.81 14.39 7.70
CA THR A 72 -3.17 15.77 8.07
C THR A 72 -3.69 15.79 9.50
N LEU A 73 -3.17 16.72 10.31
CA LEU A 73 -3.67 16.89 11.68
C LEU A 73 -5.15 17.29 11.66
N PRO A 74 -5.98 16.81 12.60
CA PRO A 74 -7.40 17.15 12.64
C PRO A 74 -7.67 18.66 12.61
N GLY A 75 -6.87 19.45 13.34
CA GLY A 75 -7.00 20.92 13.37
C GLY A 75 -6.50 21.65 12.12
N LYS A 76 -5.85 20.96 11.18
CA LYS A 76 -5.39 21.49 9.90
C LYS A 76 -6.23 21.03 8.71
N LEU A 77 -7.18 20.13 8.93
CA LEU A 77 -8.17 19.77 7.92
C LEU A 77 -8.99 21.03 7.63
N GLY A 78 -8.92 21.53 6.38
CA GLY A 78 -9.73 22.69 5.96
C GLY A 78 -9.02 24.04 5.88
N GLU A 79 -7.73 24.13 6.22
CA GLU A 79 -6.96 25.36 6.06
C GLU A 79 -7.00 25.84 4.58
N GLY A 80 -7.40 27.10 4.36
CA GLY A 80 -7.36 27.75 3.04
C GLY A 80 -8.58 27.58 2.12
N ARG A 81 -9.73 27.09 2.62
CA ARG A 81 -10.91 26.75 1.78
C ARG A 81 -12.08 27.73 1.91
N PHE A 82 -12.91 27.81 0.86
CA PHE A 82 -14.19 28.52 0.88
C PHE A 82 -15.14 27.87 1.91
N ALA A 83 -15.90 28.68 2.67
CA ALA A 83 -16.74 28.23 3.79
C ALA A 83 -15.98 27.50 4.92
N ALA A 84 -14.72 27.88 5.18
CA ALA A 84 -13.87 27.30 6.22
C ALA A 84 -14.55 27.18 7.59
N VAL A 85 -15.44 28.10 7.97
CA VAL A 85 -16.09 28.07 9.29
C VAL A 85 -17.04 26.87 9.43
N ASP A 86 -17.92 26.63 8.46
CA ASP A 86 -18.84 25.49 8.49
C ASP A 86 -18.09 24.16 8.36
N PHE A 87 -17.08 24.15 7.49
CA PHE A 87 -16.18 23.02 7.29
C PHE A 87 -15.42 22.64 8.58
N LEU A 88 -14.88 23.64 9.29
CA LEU A 88 -14.20 23.44 10.57
C LEU A 88 -15.16 22.94 11.65
N ARG A 89 -16.43 23.41 11.67
CA ARG A 89 -17.44 22.92 12.62
C ARG A 89 -17.74 21.43 12.41
N GLU A 90 -17.88 21.01 11.16
CA GLU A 90 -18.08 19.59 10.82
C GLU A 90 -16.88 18.75 11.22
N ILE A 91 -15.67 19.23 10.96
CA ILE A 91 -14.43 18.55 11.39
C ILE A 91 -14.33 18.47 12.90
N GLN A 92 -14.74 19.51 13.63
CA GLN A 92 -14.75 19.48 15.10
C GLN A 92 -15.76 18.45 15.63
N GLY A 93 -16.96 18.40 15.04
CA GLY A 93 -17.96 17.38 15.36
C GLY A 93 -17.42 15.98 15.11
N LEU A 94 -16.81 15.75 13.95
CA LEU A 94 -16.19 14.48 13.61
C LEU A 94 -15.04 14.14 14.56
N SER A 95 -14.15 15.11 14.82
CA SER A 95 -12.98 14.94 15.69
C SER A 95 -13.36 14.61 17.13
N ALA A 96 -14.54 15.01 17.61
CA ALA A 96 -15.04 14.66 18.93
C ALA A 96 -15.27 13.14 19.09
N HIS A 97 -15.45 12.41 18.00
CA HIS A 97 -15.58 10.95 18.00
C HIS A 97 -14.22 10.23 17.97
N PHE A 98 -13.12 10.94 17.72
CA PHE A 98 -11.79 10.36 17.64
C PHE A 98 -10.94 10.78 18.83
N ARG A 99 -10.17 9.83 19.37
CA ARG A 99 -9.01 10.14 20.19
C ARG A 99 -7.79 10.22 19.27
N PRO A 100 -7.28 11.42 18.93
CA PRO A 100 -6.12 11.53 18.05
C PRO A 100 -4.90 10.94 18.74
N LEU A 101 -4.26 9.97 18.07
CA LEU A 101 -2.96 9.45 18.46
C LEU A 101 -1.97 9.94 17.43
N ARG A 102 -1.11 10.87 17.83
CA ARG A 102 -0.03 11.33 16.99
C ARG A 102 1.05 10.25 17.01
N ILE A 103 1.29 9.67 15.83
CA ILE A 103 2.43 8.77 15.64
C ILE A 103 3.62 9.66 15.34
N ASP A 104 4.34 10.03 16.40
CA ASP A 104 5.64 10.68 16.28
C ASP A 104 6.71 9.65 15.92
N GLY A 105 7.60 10.06 15.03
CA GLY A 105 8.70 9.24 14.57
C GLY A 105 9.30 9.89 13.36
N GLU A 106 10.55 9.53 13.08
CA GLU A 106 11.04 9.72 11.73
C GLU A 106 10.10 8.99 10.78
N ASP A 107 9.68 9.65 9.71
CA ASP A 107 9.09 8.94 8.59
C ASP A 107 10.04 7.78 8.27
N TYR A 108 9.57 6.55 8.40
CA TYR A 108 10.40 5.38 8.10
C TYR A 108 10.83 5.35 6.63
N ARG A 109 10.23 6.20 5.79
CA ARG A 109 10.69 6.51 4.42
C ARG A 109 11.92 7.43 4.38
N HIS A 110 12.21 8.15 5.46
CA HIS A 110 13.28 9.13 5.62
C HIS A 110 14.48 8.65 6.46
N ARG A 111 14.33 7.61 7.31
CA ARG A 111 15.49 6.71 7.50
C ARG A 111 15.81 6.21 6.10
N GLY A 112 17.07 6.27 5.69
CA GLY A 112 17.48 5.68 4.43
C GLY A 112 16.88 4.29 4.24
N LEU A 113 16.80 3.85 2.99
CA LEU A 113 16.27 2.54 2.63
C LEU A 113 16.72 1.47 3.63
N PRO A 114 15.79 0.64 4.16
CA PRO A 114 16.20 -0.44 5.05
C PRO A 114 17.29 -1.24 4.34
N GLU A 115 18.43 -1.44 5.01
CA GLU A 115 19.58 -2.12 4.40
C GLU A 115 19.08 -3.45 3.83
N ALA A 116 19.17 -3.56 2.51
CA ALA A 116 18.71 -4.75 1.81
C ALA A 116 19.62 -5.91 2.24
N PRO A 117 19.06 -7.11 2.48
CA PRO A 117 19.91 -8.26 2.74
C PRO A 117 20.88 -8.45 1.59
N ALA A 118 22.09 -8.95 1.91
CA ALA A 118 23.04 -9.30 0.87
C ALA A 118 22.39 -10.30 -0.10
N PRO A 119 22.52 -10.08 -1.42
CA PRO A 119 21.99 -10.99 -2.42
C PRO A 119 22.68 -12.35 -2.32
N PHE A 120 21.96 -13.39 -2.70
CA PHE A 120 22.49 -14.75 -2.79
C PHE A 120 23.30 -14.94 -4.08
N THR A 121 23.95 -16.08 -4.22
CA THR A 121 24.51 -16.50 -5.50
C THR A 121 23.43 -17.02 -6.44
N ASP A 122 23.65 -16.92 -7.75
CA ASP A 122 22.73 -17.48 -8.76
C ASP A 122 22.45 -18.98 -8.51
N GLU A 123 23.47 -19.72 -8.07
CA GLU A 123 23.35 -21.15 -7.73
C GLU A 123 22.41 -21.39 -6.55
N GLU A 124 22.49 -20.59 -5.49
CA GLU A 124 21.59 -20.68 -4.33
C GLU A 124 20.15 -20.33 -4.71
N VAL A 125 19.97 -19.26 -5.48
CA VAL A 125 18.64 -18.84 -5.97
C VAL A 125 18.02 -19.92 -6.84
N THR A 126 18.79 -20.44 -7.80
CA THR A 126 18.35 -21.51 -8.70
C THR A 126 17.97 -22.77 -7.93
N ARG A 127 18.80 -23.17 -6.96
CA ARG A 127 18.55 -24.36 -6.13
C ARG A 127 17.28 -24.21 -5.31
N ALA A 128 17.08 -23.06 -4.66
CA ALA A 128 15.89 -22.78 -3.86
C ALA A 128 14.61 -22.78 -4.73
N ALA A 129 14.69 -22.26 -5.95
CA ALA A 129 13.57 -22.28 -6.89
C ALA A 129 13.13 -23.70 -7.23
N TYR A 130 14.08 -24.60 -7.55
CA TYR A 130 13.76 -26.00 -7.84
C TYR A 130 13.33 -26.82 -6.61
N ALA A 131 13.76 -26.41 -5.41
CA ALA A 131 13.36 -27.06 -4.16
C ALA A 131 11.99 -26.60 -3.64
N THR A 132 11.47 -25.47 -4.12
CA THR A 132 10.23 -24.86 -3.63
C THR A 132 9.09 -25.07 -4.63
N GLU A 133 8.12 -25.90 -4.27
CA GLU A 133 6.93 -26.11 -5.10
C GLU A 133 6.16 -24.79 -5.31
N GLY A 134 5.88 -24.46 -6.58
CA GLY A 134 5.19 -23.22 -6.94
C GLY A 134 6.07 -21.96 -6.90
N ALA A 135 7.40 -22.11 -6.84
CA ALA A 135 8.32 -21.01 -7.06
C ALA A 135 8.50 -20.70 -8.56
N SER A 136 8.64 -19.41 -8.90
CA SER A 136 9.14 -19.00 -10.21
C SER A 136 10.67 -18.87 -10.19
N LEU A 137 11.31 -19.05 -11.35
CA LEU A 137 12.73 -18.76 -11.57
C LEU A 137 12.84 -17.92 -12.82
N ASP A 138 13.22 -16.66 -12.66
CA ASP A 138 13.25 -15.69 -13.75
C ASP A 138 14.57 -14.90 -13.72
N ASP A 139 15.20 -14.71 -14.87
CA ASP A 139 16.28 -13.72 -14.98
C ASP A 139 15.70 -12.30 -14.99
N PHE A 140 16.33 -11.40 -14.24
CA PHE A 140 15.79 -10.07 -14.02
C PHE A 140 15.65 -9.24 -15.31
N PRO A 141 16.62 -9.22 -16.24
CA PRO A 141 16.47 -8.50 -17.51
C PRO A 141 15.28 -9.00 -18.35
N SER A 142 15.07 -10.31 -18.45
CA SER A 142 13.94 -10.86 -19.20
C SER A 142 12.61 -10.59 -18.50
N LEU A 143 12.56 -10.63 -17.17
CA LEU A 143 11.38 -10.20 -16.42
C LEU A 143 11.03 -8.75 -16.74
N LEU A 144 11.99 -7.83 -16.68
CA LEU A 144 11.75 -6.42 -17.01
C LEU A 144 11.26 -6.24 -18.45
N ALA A 145 11.88 -6.94 -19.41
CA ALA A 145 11.45 -6.94 -20.81
C ALA A 145 10.04 -7.51 -21.01
N HIS A 146 9.65 -8.49 -20.21
CA HIS A 146 8.30 -9.05 -20.21
C HIS A 146 7.29 -8.05 -19.64
N LEU A 147 7.59 -7.47 -18.47
CA LEU A 147 6.73 -6.46 -17.83
C LEU A 147 6.48 -5.28 -18.78
N ALA A 148 7.48 -4.82 -19.52
CA ALA A 148 7.36 -3.74 -20.50
C ALA A 148 6.22 -3.98 -21.53
N LYS A 149 5.99 -5.24 -21.90
CA LYS A 149 5.01 -5.68 -22.92
C LYS A 149 3.64 -6.03 -22.34
N VAL A 150 3.54 -6.27 -21.03
CA VAL A 150 2.28 -6.69 -20.38
C VAL A 150 1.63 -5.52 -19.66
N HIS A 151 0.33 -5.35 -19.89
CA HIS A 151 -0.44 -4.30 -19.20
C HIS A 151 -0.51 -4.58 -17.68
N PRO A 152 -0.27 -3.57 -16.81
CA PRO A 152 -0.18 -3.78 -15.36
C PRO A 152 -1.41 -4.41 -14.69
N SER A 153 -2.60 -4.26 -15.28
CA SER A 153 -3.82 -4.93 -14.78
C SER A 153 -3.73 -6.46 -14.79
N ARG A 154 -2.83 -7.04 -15.60
CA ARG A 154 -2.63 -8.49 -15.67
C ARG A 154 -1.63 -9.02 -14.63
N TYR A 155 -0.93 -8.16 -13.89
CA TYR A 155 0.12 -8.62 -12.97
C TYR A 155 -0.45 -9.41 -11.79
N GLY A 156 -1.71 -9.16 -11.41
CA GLY A 156 -2.37 -9.98 -10.39
C GLY A 156 -2.58 -11.44 -10.83
N ALA A 157 -2.72 -11.70 -12.13
CA ALA A 157 -2.77 -13.06 -12.67
C ALA A 157 -1.37 -13.66 -12.85
N LEU A 158 -0.36 -12.83 -13.13
CA LEU A 158 1.04 -13.29 -13.20
C LEU A 158 1.54 -13.83 -11.85
N THR A 159 1.10 -13.24 -10.75
CA THR A 159 1.50 -13.64 -9.40
C THR A 159 0.54 -14.64 -8.75
N ASP A 160 -0.44 -15.14 -9.50
CA ASP A 160 -1.42 -16.09 -8.97
C ASP A 160 -0.80 -17.47 -8.76
N GLY A 161 -1.08 -18.08 -7.60
CA GLY A 161 -0.52 -19.38 -7.22
C GLY A 161 0.98 -19.42 -6.89
N LEU A 162 1.72 -18.32 -7.05
CA LEU A 162 3.14 -18.28 -6.71
C LEU A 162 3.36 -18.42 -5.20
N ARG A 163 4.28 -19.29 -4.82
CA ARG A 163 4.69 -19.54 -3.44
C ARG A 163 6.02 -18.86 -3.09
N ALA A 164 6.84 -18.61 -4.10
CA ALA A 164 8.04 -17.79 -4.02
C ALA A 164 8.39 -17.25 -5.42
N VAL A 165 9.16 -16.17 -5.47
CA VAL A 165 9.76 -15.65 -6.70
C VAL A 165 11.28 -15.69 -6.55
N CYS A 166 11.97 -16.35 -7.46
CA CYS A 166 13.42 -16.44 -7.48
C CYS A 166 13.97 -15.66 -8.68
N LEU A 167 14.72 -14.58 -8.42
CA LEU A 167 15.25 -13.67 -9.43
C LEU A 167 16.77 -13.82 -9.54
N THR A 168 17.27 -14.18 -10.72
CA THR A 168 18.71 -14.20 -10.98
C THR A 168 19.15 -12.91 -11.67
N ASP A 169 20.41 -12.52 -11.47
CA ASP A 169 21.04 -11.39 -12.15
C ASP A 169 20.28 -10.06 -11.99
N VAL A 170 19.92 -9.70 -10.74
CA VAL A 170 19.29 -8.41 -10.47
C VAL A 170 20.26 -7.27 -10.80
N GLN A 171 19.79 -6.33 -11.61
CA GLN A 171 20.56 -5.20 -12.13
C GLN A 171 19.77 -3.89 -11.98
N PRO A 172 20.39 -2.71 -12.15
CA PRO A 172 19.67 -1.45 -12.08
C PRO A 172 18.61 -1.37 -13.19
N VAL A 173 17.44 -0.85 -12.85
CA VAL A 173 16.33 -0.72 -13.79
C VAL A 173 16.68 0.36 -14.83
N PRO A 174 16.53 0.08 -16.14
CA PRO A 174 17.13 0.92 -17.18
C PRO A 174 16.41 2.25 -17.40
N ASP A 175 15.11 2.32 -17.12
CA ASP A 175 14.29 3.49 -17.44
C ASP A 175 13.06 3.62 -16.53
N GLN A 176 12.48 4.83 -16.52
CA GLN A 176 11.35 5.17 -15.66
C GLN A 176 10.08 4.34 -15.94
N SER A 177 9.82 4.00 -17.21
CA SER A 177 8.63 3.26 -17.64
C SER A 177 8.67 1.82 -17.12
N THR A 178 9.85 1.20 -17.18
CA THR A 178 10.13 -0.12 -16.63
C THR A 178 10.12 -0.10 -15.11
N ALA A 179 10.68 0.94 -14.48
CA ALA A 179 10.68 1.13 -13.03
C ALA A 179 9.27 1.19 -12.45
N LEU A 180 8.37 1.95 -13.07
CA LEU A 180 6.98 2.04 -12.63
C LEU A 180 6.22 0.72 -12.77
N ARG A 181 6.57 -0.13 -13.75
CA ARG A 181 5.99 -1.47 -13.86
C ARG A 181 6.50 -2.41 -12.78
N LEU A 182 7.81 -2.36 -12.48
CA LEU A 182 8.39 -3.12 -11.38
C LEU A 182 7.74 -2.73 -10.04
N VAL A 183 7.44 -1.43 -9.82
CA VAL A 183 6.68 -0.98 -8.64
C VAL A 183 5.34 -1.70 -8.55
N VAL A 184 4.57 -1.79 -9.64
CA VAL A 184 3.28 -2.49 -9.61
C VAL A 184 3.45 -3.98 -9.32
N LEU A 185 4.48 -4.63 -9.86
CA LEU A 185 4.77 -6.03 -9.55
C LEU A 185 5.12 -6.21 -8.06
N ALA A 186 6.01 -5.38 -7.52
CA ALA A 186 6.41 -5.40 -6.12
C ALA A 186 5.20 -5.21 -5.19
N ASP A 187 4.28 -4.33 -5.55
CA ASP A 187 3.02 -4.14 -4.82
C ASP A 187 2.19 -5.43 -4.79
N ARG A 188 2.05 -6.12 -5.93
CA ARG A 188 1.26 -7.36 -6.03
C ARG A 188 1.86 -8.53 -5.29
N LEU A 189 3.19 -8.64 -5.29
CA LEU A 189 3.91 -9.66 -4.52
C LEU A 189 3.78 -9.38 -3.01
N TYR A 190 3.89 -8.11 -2.63
CA TYR A 190 3.76 -7.68 -1.23
C TYR A 190 2.35 -7.90 -0.68
N ASP A 191 1.32 -7.52 -1.43
CA ASP A 191 -0.09 -7.70 -1.03
C ASP A 191 -0.45 -9.20 -0.86
N ARG A 192 0.33 -10.11 -1.48
CA ARG A 192 0.18 -11.58 -1.39
C ARG A 192 1.19 -12.24 -0.45
N GLU A 193 2.06 -11.46 0.17
CA GLU A 193 3.14 -11.97 1.03
C GLU A 193 4.02 -13.03 0.33
N VAL A 194 4.27 -12.89 -0.98
CA VAL A 194 5.09 -13.84 -1.76
C VAL A 194 6.57 -13.53 -1.54
N PRO A 195 7.35 -14.41 -0.90
CA PRO A 195 8.77 -14.19 -0.66
C PRO A 195 9.55 -14.04 -1.97
N VAL A 196 10.54 -13.14 -1.98
CA VAL A 196 11.37 -12.86 -3.15
C VAL A 196 12.83 -13.16 -2.85
N LEU A 197 13.37 -14.20 -3.45
CA LEU A 197 14.79 -14.55 -3.35
C LEU A 197 15.55 -13.99 -4.55
N ALA A 198 16.69 -13.36 -4.34
CA ALA A 198 17.42 -12.70 -5.43
C ALA A 198 18.94 -12.81 -5.33
N SER A 199 19.59 -12.84 -6.50
CA SER A 199 21.03 -12.68 -6.70
C SER A 199 21.34 -11.40 -7.49
N GLY A 200 22.61 -11.04 -7.60
CA GLY A 200 23.04 -9.82 -8.32
C GLY A 200 23.13 -8.61 -7.40
N LEU A 201 22.38 -7.54 -7.71
CA LEU A 201 22.34 -6.33 -6.90
C LEU A 201 21.32 -6.41 -5.76
N PRO A 202 21.62 -5.80 -4.60
CA PRO A 202 20.62 -5.62 -3.55
C PRO A 202 19.52 -4.66 -4.00
N PHE A 203 18.30 -4.86 -3.47
CA PHE A 203 17.11 -4.14 -3.95
C PHE A 203 17.13 -2.63 -3.68
N ASP A 204 17.94 -2.16 -2.72
CA ASP A 204 18.16 -0.74 -2.45
C ASP A 204 18.98 -0.01 -3.53
N ARG A 205 19.54 -0.76 -4.49
CA ARG A 205 20.28 -0.24 -5.65
C ARG A 205 19.56 -0.41 -6.99
N LEU A 206 18.28 -0.77 -6.98
CA LEU A 206 17.49 -0.97 -8.20
C LEU A 206 17.25 0.31 -9.00
N PHE A 207 17.00 1.43 -8.33
CA PHE A 207 16.62 2.68 -8.97
C PHE A 207 17.79 3.67 -8.94
N SER A 208 18.00 4.38 -10.05
CA SER A 208 19.07 5.38 -10.14
C SER A 208 18.82 6.60 -9.24
N GLU A 209 19.86 7.36 -8.93
CA GLU A 209 19.73 8.60 -8.15
C GLU A 209 18.79 9.62 -8.81
N GLU A 210 18.78 9.69 -10.14
CA GLU A 210 17.86 10.54 -10.90
C GLU A 210 16.41 10.15 -10.63
N MET A 211 16.09 8.85 -10.66
CA MET A 211 14.76 8.35 -10.35
C MET A 211 14.36 8.64 -8.90
N LEU A 212 15.27 8.42 -7.95
CA LEU A 212 15.04 8.64 -6.53
C LEU A 212 14.87 10.12 -6.16
N ASN A 213 15.42 11.02 -6.97
CA ASN A 213 15.22 12.48 -6.84
C ASN A 213 14.09 13.02 -7.74
N GLY A 214 13.46 12.17 -8.54
CA GLY A 214 12.40 12.54 -9.48
C GLY A 214 10.99 12.59 -8.89
N GLY A 215 10.00 12.92 -9.73
CA GLY A 215 8.60 13.09 -9.31
C GLY A 215 7.93 11.82 -8.75
N TYR A 216 8.45 10.64 -9.10
CA TYR A 216 7.94 9.35 -8.61
C TYR A 216 8.70 8.78 -7.43
N ARG A 217 9.61 9.55 -6.79
CA ARG A 217 10.46 9.10 -5.69
C ARG A 217 9.72 8.26 -4.63
N LYS A 218 8.53 8.71 -4.21
CA LYS A 218 7.71 8.01 -3.19
C LYS A 218 7.37 6.57 -3.61
N LYS A 219 7.11 6.33 -4.90
CA LYS A 219 6.81 5.01 -5.46
C LYS A 219 8.04 4.11 -5.44
N TYR A 220 9.21 4.63 -5.79
CA TYR A 220 10.47 3.87 -5.78
C TYR A 220 10.89 3.49 -4.37
N PHE A 221 10.88 4.44 -3.43
CA PHE A 221 11.16 4.14 -2.02
C PHE A 221 10.18 3.10 -1.45
N ARG A 222 8.90 3.16 -1.83
CA ARG A 222 7.90 2.16 -1.46
C ARG A 222 8.22 0.77 -2.03
N ALA A 223 8.57 0.69 -3.31
CA ALA A 223 8.91 -0.58 -3.95
C ALA A 223 10.17 -1.21 -3.33
N ILE A 224 11.22 -0.42 -3.05
CA ILE A 224 12.41 -0.93 -2.38
C ILE A 224 12.05 -1.49 -0.99
N SER A 225 11.29 -0.74 -0.19
CA SER A 225 10.87 -1.19 1.14
C SER A 225 10.12 -2.52 1.09
N ARG A 226 9.19 -2.67 0.13
CA ARG A 226 8.42 -3.90 -0.11
C ARG A 226 9.31 -5.06 -0.53
N LEU A 227 10.15 -4.88 -1.54
CA LEU A 227 11.06 -5.92 -2.03
C LEU A 227 12.06 -6.35 -0.96
N THR A 228 12.62 -5.40 -0.20
CA THR A 228 13.52 -5.71 0.93
C THR A 228 12.82 -6.51 2.04
N ALA A 229 11.55 -6.23 2.33
CA ALA A 229 10.77 -7.02 3.28
C ALA A 229 10.59 -8.45 2.78
N LEU A 230 10.12 -8.62 1.53
CA LEU A 230 9.92 -9.95 0.92
C LEU A 230 11.22 -10.76 0.80
N ALA A 231 12.36 -10.08 0.61
CA ALA A 231 13.68 -10.69 0.59
C ALA A 231 14.12 -11.22 1.95
N ARG A 232 13.71 -10.57 3.04
CA ARG A 232 14.00 -11.06 4.39
C ARG A 232 13.18 -12.29 4.72
N ASP A 233 11.94 -12.35 4.27
CA ASP A 233 11.06 -13.51 4.46
C ASP A 233 11.56 -14.72 3.66
N ALA A 234 12.20 -14.50 2.51
CA ALA A 234 12.76 -15.55 1.66
C ALA A 234 14.00 -16.27 2.24
N LYS A 235 14.64 -15.74 3.29
CA LYS A 235 15.86 -16.34 3.87
C LYS A 235 15.68 -17.80 4.30
N GLY A 236 14.48 -18.17 4.73
CA GLY A 236 14.16 -19.56 5.13
C GLY A 236 14.13 -20.56 3.97
N LEU A 237 14.08 -20.10 2.72
CA LEU A 237 14.00 -20.97 1.53
C LEU A 237 15.35 -21.53 1.09
N VAL A 238 16.46 -20.99 1.60
CA VAL A 238 17.84 -21.42 1.26
C VAL A 238 18.41 -22.38 2.31
N ALA A 239 17.66 -22.65 3.40
CA ALA A 239 18.06 -23.49 4.53
C ALA A 239 17.93 -24.99 4.24
#